data_AF-A0A256CBD4-F1
#
_entry.id   AF-A0A256CBD4-F1
#
_cell.length_a   1.000
_cell.length_b   1.000
_cell.length_c   1.000
_cell.angle_alpha   90.00
_cell.angle_beta   90.00
_cell.angle_gamma   90.00
#
_symmetry.space_group_name_H-M   'P 1'
#
loop_
_entity.id
_entity.type
_entity.pdbx_description
1 polymer ?
#
loop_
_entity_poly.entity_id
_entity_poly.type
_entity_poly.pdbx_seq_one_letter_code
_entity_poly.pdbx_strand_id
1 'polypeptide(L)'
;MNQSLTFKTPAQGQLVMAVYITIITVFVIFIARASEVNISWLIFVVLGVFAYVTSMARVSLVGDALVVKSPLGKGRVYPLSSGAFEMQKVTGLKAHISYFKKEADSITYTPTGSDRSVLVMNGLYHPEDVKAMFAAIEARQKNLKS
;
A
#
# COMPACT_ATOMS: atom_id res chain seq x y z
N MET A 1 -17.02 6.88 21.92
CA MET A 1 -15.75 7.45 21.41
C MET A 1 -15.06 6.40 20.55
N ASN A 2 -15.08 6.54 19.22
CA ASN A 2 -14.35 5.61 18.34
C ASN A 2 -12.85 5.93 18.43
N GLN A 3 -12.08 5.08 19.13
CA GLN A 3 -10.63 5.23 19.26
C GLN A 3 -9.96 5.21 17.89
N SER A 4 -8.98 6.09 17.65
CA SER A 4 -8.23 6.10 16.39
C SER A 4 -7.27 4.91 16.33
N LEU A 5 -7.44 4.03 15.36
CA LEU A 5 -6.51 2.91 15.12
C LEU A 5 -5.48 3.36 14.08
N THR A 6 -4.18 3.24 14.35
CA THR A 6 -3.14 3.67 13.40
C THR A 6 -2.05 2.63 13.26
N PHE A 7 -1.82 2.18 12.02
CA PHE A 7 -0.70 1.31 11.67
C PHE A 7 0.30 2.05 10.80
N LYS A 8 1.57 1.70 10.98
CA LYS A 8 2.68 2.18 10.16
C LYS A 8 3.35 0.98 9.51
N THR A 9 3.89 1.18 8.31
CA THR A 9 4.72 0.14 7.70
C THR A 9 5.93 -0.14 8.60
N PRO A 10 6.25 -1.39 8.92
CA PRO A 10 7.36 -1.73 9.83
C PRO A 10 8.71 -1.27 9.27
N ALA A 11 9.64 -0.90 10.16
CA ALA A 11 11.00 -0.49 9.79
C ALA A 11 11.74 -1.58 8.99
N GLN A 12 11.45 -2.85 9.26
CA GLN A 12 11.97 -3.99 8.48
C GLN A 12 11.47 -3.96 7.03
N GLY A 13 10.22 -3.56 6.79
CA GLY A 13 9.69 -3.32 5.45
C GLY A 13 10.39 -2.16 4.73
N GLN A 14 10.74 -1.09 5.46
CA GLN A 14 11.51 0.03 4.91
C GLN A 14 12.95 -0.37 4.53
N LEU A 15 13.60 -1.22 5.34
CA LEU A 15 14.95 -1.73 5.10
C LEU A 15 14.99 -2.69 3.90
N VAL A 16 14.04 -3.63 3.82
CA VAL A 16 13.88 -4.52 2.66
C VAL A 16 13.64 -3.70 1.38
N MET A 17 12.89 -2.61 1.48
CA MET A 17 12.66 -1.72 0.33
C MET A 17 13.89 -0.93 -0.07
N ALA A 18 14.67 -0.42 0.88
CA ALA A 18 15.94 0.24 0.58
C ALA A 18 16.91 -0.71 -0.13
N VAL A 19 17.00 -1.97 0.33
CA VAL A 19 17.80 -3.01 -0.33
C VAL A 19 17.27 -3.28 -1.75
N TYR A 20 15.96 -3.37 -1.94
CA TYR A 20 15.39 -3.66 -3.25
C TYR A 20 15.53 -2.50 -4.25
N ILE A 21 15.33 -1.26 -3.81
CA ILE A 21 15.62 -0.07 -4.62
C ILE A 21 17.09 -0.08 -5.04
N THR A 22 17.99 -0.46 -4.14
CA THR A 22 19.42 -0.58 -4.46
C THR A 22 19.66 -1.66 -5.51
N ILE A 23 19.06 -2.85 -5.37
CA ILE A 23 19.18 -3.94 -6.35
C ILE A 23 18.61 -3.54 -7.71
N ILE A 24 17.41 -2.94 -7.76
CA ILE A 24 16.82 -2.43 -9.01
C ILE A 24 17.76 -1.40 -9.62
N THR A 25 18.27 -0.46 -8.82
CA THR A 25 19.17 0.59 -9.30
C THR A 25 20.44 0.00 -9.92
N VAL A 26 21.06 -0.98 -9.27
CA VAL A 26 22.24 -1.69 -9.80
C VAL A 26 21.90 -2.43 -11.10
N PHE A 27 20.78 -3.14 -11.15
CA PHE A 27 20.34 -3.88 -12.33
C PHE A 27 20.02 -2.95 -13.51
N VAL A 28 19.39 -1.82 -13.22
CA VAL A 28 19.09 -0.74 -14.17
C VAL A 28 20.37 -0.11 -14.71
N ILE A 29 21.35 0.18 -13.85
CA ILE A 29 22.65 0.70 -14.27
C ILE A 29 23.37 -0.33 -15.16
N PHE A 30 23.30 -1.61 -14.83
CA PHE A 30 23.88 -2.68 -15.64
C PHE A 30 23.25 -2.76 -17.03
N ILE A 31 21.92 -2.71 -17.14
CA ILE A 31 21.21 -2.69 -18.43
C ILE A 31 21.54 -1.41 -19.22
N ALA A 32 21.54 -0.24 -18.56
CA ALA A 32 21.87 1.03 -19.23
C ALA A 32 23.29 1.01 -19.81
N ARG A 33 24.25 0.41 -19.08
CA ARG A 33 25.63 0.21 -19.55
C ARG A 33 25.73 -0.81 -20.69
N ALA A 34 24.92 -1.87 -20.66
CA ALA A 34 24.95 -2.93 -21.67
C ALA A 34 24.22 -2.58 -22.97
N SER A 35 23.23 -1.69 -22.92
CA SER A 35 22.34 -1.39 -24.04
C SER A 35 22.48 0.03 -24.59
N GLU A 36 23.44 0.83 -24.09
CA GLU A 36 23.63 2.26 -24.41
C GLU A 36 22.33 3.10 -24.28
N VAL A 37 21.39 2.63 -23.47
CA VAL A 37 20.09 3.28 -23.27
C VAL A 37 20.26 4.50 -22.39
N ASN A 38 19.59 5.58 -22.75
CA ASN A 38 19.63 6.84 -22.01
C ASN A 38 19.12 6.65 -20.57
N ILE A 39 20.04 6.77 -19.61
CA ILE A 39 19.84 6.60 -18.17
C ILE A 39 18.69 7.46 -17.63
N SER A 40 18.39 8.58 -18.30
CA SER A 40 17.36 9.54 -17.89
C SER A 40 15.96 8.91 -17.76
N TRP A 41 15.55 8.06 -18.70
CA TRP A 41 14.24 7.39 -18.63
C TRP A 41 14.16 6.35 -17.52
N LEU A 42 15.28 5.70 -17.24
CA LEU A 42 15.37 4.65 -16.22
C LEU A 42 15.29 5.22 -14.79
N ILE A 43 15.81 6.42 -14.57
CA ILE A 43 15.65 7.14 -13.29
C ILE A 43 14.18 7.41 -12.98
N PHE A 44 13.35 7.73 -13.98
CA PHE A 44 11.90 7.92 -13.77
C PHE A 44 11.20 6.64 -13.32
N VAL A 45 11.62 5.47 -13.82
CA VAL A 45 11.05 4.18 -13.39
C VAL A 45 11.41 3.91 -11.93
N VAL A 46 12.68 4.09 -11.55
CA VAL A 46 13.14 3.91 -10.16
C VAL A 46 12.43 4.87 -9.21
N LEU A 47 12.30 6.15 -9.58
CA LEU A 47 11.58 7.15 -8.81
C LEU A 47 10.08 6.86 -8.72
N GLY A 48 9.46 6.35 -9.79
CA GLY A 48 8.05 5.95 -9.80
C GLY A 48 7.77 4.79 -8.85
N VAL A 49 8.63 3.77 -8.84
CA VAL A 49 8.54 2.65 -7.89
C VAL A 49 8.76 3.16 -6.46
N PHE A 50 9.77 4.00 -6.24
CA PHE A 50 10.02 4.63 -4.94
C PHE A 50 8.82 5.43 -4.45
N ALA A 51 8.19 6.23 -5.31
CA ALA A 51 7.02 7.02 -4.97
C ALA A 51 5.80 6.14 -4.65
N TYR A 52 5.54 5.10 -5.45
CA TYR A 52 4.44 4.16 -5.19
C TYR A 52 4.59 3.50 -3.81
N VAL A 53 5.79 3.01 -3.54
CA VAL A 53 6.13 2.31 -2.31
C VAL A 53 6.05 3.21 -1.10
N THR A 54 6.61 4.42 -1.20
CA THR A 54 6.57 5.39 -0.11
C THR A 54 5.14 5.89 0.11
N SER A 55 4.28 5.96 -0.92
CA SER A 55 2.96 6.60 -0.86
C SER A 55 1.97 6.08 0.18
N MET A 56 2.21 4.92 0.81
CA MET A 56 1.33 4.34 1.83
C MET A 56 2.09 4.08 3.14
N ALA A 57 2.73 5.11 3.68
CA ALA A 57 3.53 5.00 4.91
C ALA A 57 2.70 4.84 6.18
N ARG A 58 1.46 5.37 6.22
CA ARG A 58 0.55 5.21 7.36
C ARG A 58 -0.90 5.06 6.93
N VAL A 59 -1.59 4.16 7.60
CA VAL A 59 -3.04 3.98 7.49
C VAL A 59 -3.65 4.15 8.87
N SER A 60 -4.63 5.04 8.98
CA SER A 60 -5.30 5.39 10.24
C SER A 60 -6.81 5.35 10.06
N LEU A 61 -7.52 4.63 10.94
CA LEU A 61 -8.97 4.62 10.99
C LEU A 61 -9.44 5.67 12.00
N VAL A 62 -9.90 6.82 11.51
CA VAL A 62 -10.27 8.00 12.31
C VAL A 62 -11.75 8.30 12.11
N GLY A 63 -12.53 8.22 13.19
CA GLY A 63 -13.99 8.33 13.10
C GLY A 63 -14.57 7.29 12.13
N ASP A 64 -15.31 7.78 11.13
CA ASP A 64 -15.97 6.99 10.09
C ASP A 64 -15.23 7.01 8.75
N ALA A 65 -13.92 7.26 8.75
CA ALA A 65 -13.10 7.21 7.56
C ALA A 65 -11.73 6.53 7.78
N LEU A 66 -11.28 5.83 6.74
CA LEU A 66 -9.91 5.36 6.62
C LEU A 66 -9.05 6.46 5.99
N VAL A 67 -8.05 6.92 6.71
CA VAL A 67 -7.11 7.94 6.27
C VAL A 67 -5.78 7.29 5.91
N VAL A 68 -5.41 7.36 4.64
CA VAL A 68 -4.12 6.87 4.12
C VAL A 68 -3.20 8.07 3.92
N LYS A 69 -2.17 8.18 4.76
CA LYS A 69 -1.17 9.24 4.64
C LYS A 69 0.04 8.76 3.84
N SER A 70 0.23 9.45 2.72
CA SER A 70 1.47 9.40 1.97
C SER A 70 2.53 10.31 2.62
N PRO A 71 3.82 9.91 2.66
CA PRO A 71 4.92 10.76 3.09
C PRO A 71 5.19 11.90 2.09
N LEU A 72 4.76 11.76 0.83
CA LEU A 72 4.98 12.70 -0.27
C LEU A 72 3.65 13.20 -0.86
N GLY A 73 2.70 13.65 -0.03
CA GLY A 73 1.48 14.28 -0.53
C GLY A 73 0.36 14.48 0.50
N LYS A 74 -0.80 14.92 0.00
CA LYS A 74 -2.03 15.02 0.81
C LYS A 74 -2.53 13.61 1.14
N GLY A 75 -2.81 13.36 2.41
CA GLY A 75 -3.44 12.11 2.85
C GLY A 75 -4.81 11.94 2.18
N ARG A 76 -5.09 10.73 1.71
CA ARG A 76 -6.38 10.36 1.12
C ARG A 76 -7.32 9.89 2.21
N VAL A 77 -8.57 10.31 2.13
CA VAL A 77 -9.62 9.94 3.08
C VAL A 77 -10.65 9.09 2.34
N TYR A 78 -10.93 7.92 2.89
CA TYR A 78 -11.85 6.93 2.33
C TYR A 78 -12.99 6.72 3.34
N PRO A 79 -14.17 7.33 3.10
CA PRO A 79 -15.29 7.21 4.02
C PRO A 79 -15.84 5.78 4.08
N LEU A 80 -16.17 5.32 5.28
CA LEU A 80 -16.77 4.01 5.54
C LEU A 80 -18.20 3.90 4.99
N SER A 81 -18.89 5.03 4.84
CA SER A 81 -20.28 5.09 4.35
C SER A 81 -20.41 5.07 2.83
N SER A 82 -19.37 5.49 2.08
CA SER A 82 -19.44 5.74 0.65
C SER A 82 -18.71 4.70 -0.21
N GLY A 83 -18.48 3.49 0.32
CA GLY A 83 -17.84 2.42 -0.42
C GLY A 83 -17.71 1.11 0.34
N ALA A 84 -17.26 0.08 -0.35
CA ALA A 84 -16.97 -1.23 0.20
C ALA A 84 -15.46 -1.41 0.40
N PHE A 85 -15.08 -1.98 1.54
CA PHE A 85 -13.71 -2.43 1.78
C PHE A 85 -13.66 -3.94 1.61
N GLU A 86 -12.64 -4.43 0.92
CA GLU A 86 -12.43 -5.85 0.70
C GLU A 86 -10.98 -6.22 1.05
N MET A 87 -10.81 -7.35 1.71
CA MET A 87 -9.50 -7.93 1.96
C MET A 87 -9.14 -8.87 0.81
N GLN A 88 -8.05 -8.57 0.11
CA GLN A 88 -7.51 -9.39 -0.95
C GLN A 88 -6.22 -10.06 -0.51
N LYS A 89 -6.19 -11.39 -0.67
CA LYS A 89 -4.97 -12.19 -0.50
C LYS A 89 -4.21 -12.23 -1.82
N VAL A 90 -3.02 -11.65 -1.85
CA VAL A 90 -2.14 -11.68 -3.01
C VAL A 90 -1.12 -12.79 -2.79
N THR A 91 -1.00 -13.73 -3.74
CA THR A 91 -0.09 -14.87 -3.66
C THR A 91 0.81 -14.99 -4.89
N GLY A 92 1.86 -15.81 -4.77
CA GLY A 92 2.73 -16.18 -5.88
C GLY A 92 3.58 -15.03 -6.41
N LEU A 93 3.78 -14.98 -7.74
CA LEU A 93 4.69 -14.03 -8.38
C LEU A 93 4.27 -12.57 -8.15
N LYS A 94 2.97 -12.29 -8.14
CA LYS A 94 2.45 -10.93 -7.84
C LYS A 94 2.78 -10.49 -6.42
N ALA A 95 2.65 -11.38 -5.44
CA ALA A 95 3.02 -11.08 -4.06
C ALA A 95 4.53 -10.88 -3.90
N HIS A 96 5.32 -11.66 -4.65
CA HIS A 96 6.77 -11.57 -4.61
C HIS A 96 7.27 -10.25 -5.23
N ILE A 97 6.71 -9.85 -6.38
CA ILE A 97 7.09 -8.61 -7.06
C ILE A 97 6.59 -7.38 -6.28
N SER A 98 5.35 -7.40 -5.81
CA SER A 98 4.74 -6.21 -5.19
C SER A 98 5.11 -6.04 -3.73
N TYR A 99 5.36 -7.13 -2.99
CA TYR A 99 5.49 -7.12 -1.52
C TYR A 99 6.65 -7.97 -0.97
N PHE A 100 7.44 -8.64 -1.82
CA PHE A 100 8.56 -9.51 -1.43
C PHE A 100 8.19 -10.64 -0.47
N LYS A 101 6.94 -11.07 -0.49
CA LYS A 101 6.43 -12.18 0.31
C LYS A 101 5.83 -13.24 -0.61
N LYS A 102 5.80 -14.50 -0.15
CA LYS A 102 5.10 -15.58 -0.87
C LYS A 102 3.58 -15.34 -0.88
N GLU A 103 3.08 -14.74 0.18
CA GLU A 103 1.69 -14.35 0.36
C GLU A 103 1.63 -13.04 1.14
N ALA A 104 0.69 -12.17 0.80
CA ALA A 104 0.44 -10.94 1.54
C ALA A 104 -1.03 -10.56 1.49
N ASP A 105 -1.56 -10.08 2.61
CA ASP A 105 -2.91 -9.54 2.69
C ASP A 105 -2.90 -8.05 2.35
N SER A 106 -3.92 -7.60 1.65
CA SER A 106 -4.10 -6.20 1.27
C SER A 106 -5.56 -5.80 1.39
N ILE A 107 -5.84 -4.51 1.58
CA ILE A 107 -7.19 -3.96 1.63
C ILE A 107 -7.38 -3.04 0.43
N THR A 108 -8.45 -3.29 -0.31
CA THR A 108 -8.93 -2.42 -1.39
C THR A 108 -10.23 -1.73 -0.99
N TYR A 109 -10.43 -0.52 -1.49
CA TYR A 109 -11.64 0.26 -1.34
C TYR A 109 -12.30 0.48 -2.70
N THR A 110 -13.57 0.14 -2.80
CA THR A 110 -14.40 0.39 -3.99
C THR A 110 -15.44 1.45 -3.65
N PRO A 111 -15.35 2.67 -4.21
CA PRO A 111 -16.35 3.71 -3.99
C PRO A 111 -17.73 3.29 -4.53
N THR A 112 -18.80 3.65 -3.84
CA THR A 112 -20.16 3.40 -4.32
C THR A 112 -20.39 4.08 -5.67
N GLY A 113 -20.85 3.32 -6.66
CA GLY A 113 -21.06 3.81 -8.03
C GLY A 113 -19.80 3.82 -8.91
N SER A 114 -18.70 3.20 -8.47
CA SER A 114 -17.50 3.00 -9.28
C SER A 114 -17.09 1.53 -9.30
N ASP A 115 -16.73 1.03 -10.49
CA ASP A 115 -16.15 -0.32 -10.64
C ASP A 115 -14.64 -0.35 -10.36
N ARG A 116 -14.03 0.79 -10.00
CA ARG A 116 -12.58 0.90 -9.77
C ARG A 116 -12.25 0.75 -8.29
N SER A 117 -11.68 -0.39 -7.94
CA SER A 117 -11.08 -0.61 -6.62
C SER A 117 -9.73 0.09 -6.51
N VAL A 118 -9.50 0.76 -5.38
CA VAL A 118 -8.25 1.45 -5.04
C VAL A 118 -7.58 0.72 -3.88
N LEU A 119 -6.29 0.41 -4.01
CA LEU A 119 -5.51 -0.15 -2.92
C LEU A 119 -5.37 0.89 -1.79
N VAL A 120 -5.79 0.55 -0.58
CA VAL A 120 -5.74 1.46 0.59
C VAL A 120 -4.80 0.98 1.70
N MET A 121 -4.56 -0.32 1.79
CA MET A 121 -3.54 -0.92 2.64
C MET A 121 -2.89 -2.06 1.87
N ASN A 122 -1.56 -2.08 1.82
CA ASN A 122 -0.84 -3.02 0.98
C ASN A 122 -0.19 -4.15 1.79
N GLY A 123 0.37 -5.14 1.08
CA GLY A 123 1.01 -6.31 1.68
C GLY A 123 2.35 -6.05 2.38
N LEU A 124 2.84 -4.80 2.40
CA LEU A 124 4.07 -4.43 3.10
C LEU A 124 3.87 -4.31 4.61
N TYR A 125 2.63 -4.07 5.05
CA TYR A 125 2.26 -4.10 6.47
C TYR A 125 2.38 -5.53 7.04
N HIS A 126 2.42 -5.66 8.37
CA HIS A 126 2.32 -6.99 8.97
C HIS A 126 0.94 -7.58 8.67
N PRO A 127 0.83 -8.88 8.34
CA PRO A 127 -0.46 -9.50 8.05
C PRO A 127 -1.48 -9.32 9.19
N GLU A 128 -0.99 -9.32 10.44
CA GLU A 128 -1.80 -9.08 11.63
C GLU A 128 -2.39 -7.68 11.66
N ASP A 129 -1.62 -6.65 11.29
CA ASP A 129 -2.08 -5.26 11.22
C ASP A 129 -3.15 -5.09 10.14
N VAL A 130 -2.96 -5.74 8.99
CA VAL A 130 -3.93 -5.72 7.87
C VAL A 130 -5.25 -6.34 8.32
N LYS A 131 -5.21 -7.51 8.95
CA LYS A 131 -6.41 -8.18 9.48
C LYS A 131 -7.09 -7.39 10.58
N ALA A 132 -6.32 -6.83 11.52
CA ALA A 132 -6.86 -6.00 12.60
C ALA A 132 -7.53 -4.73 12.06
N MET A 133 -6.92 -4.08 11.05
CA MET A 133 -7.51 -2.92 10.39
C MET A 133 -8.81 -3.29 9.67
N PHE A 134 -8.84 -4.41 8.94
CA PHE A 134 -10.03 -4.87 8.23
C PHE A 134 -11.18 -5.21 9.19
N ALA A 135 -10.91 -5.95 10.27
CA ALA A 135 -11.90 -6.26 11.29
C ALA A 135 -12.47 -4.98 11.96
N ALA A 136 -11.63 -3.98 12.20
CA ALA A 136 -12.07 -2.68 12.74
C ALA A 136 -12.94 -1.90 11.75
N ILE A 137 -12.63 -1.97 10.44
CA ILE A 137 -13.44 -1.39 9.37
C ILE A 137 -14.82 -2.06 9.33
N GLU A 138 -14.88 -3.39 9.29
CA GLU A 138 -16.14 -4.13 9.24
C GLU A 138 -17.04 -3.85 10.45
N ALA A 139 -16.45 -3.84 11.66
CA ALA A 139 -17.18 -3.53 12.88
C ALA A 139 -17.82 -2.12 12.83
N ARG A 140 -17.09 -1.12 12.32
CA ARG A 140 -17.61 0.23 12.16
C ARG A 140 -18.64 0.34 11.04
N GLN A 141 -18.44 -0.33 9.90
CA GLN A 141 -19.42 -0.34 8.82
C GLN A 141 -20.73 -1.01 9.25
N LYS A 142 -20.67 -2.06 10.07
CA LYS A 142 -21.86 -2.70 10.63
C LYS A 142 -22.64 -1.76 11.54
N ASN A 143 -21.93 -1.02 12.40
CA ASN A 143 -22.56 -0.03 13.29
C ASN A 143 -23.15 1.18 12.54
N LEU A 144 -22.64 1.51 11.34
CA LEU A 144 -23.16 2.60 10.50
C LEU A 144 -24.39 2.20 9.68
N LYS A 145 -24.63 0.90 9.50
CA LYS A 145 -25.79 0.35 8.78
C LYS A 145 -26.93 -0.10 9.71
N SER A 146 -26.68 -0.10 11.02
CA SER A 146 -27.66 -0.41 12.07
C SER A 146 -28.32 0.86 12.58
#